data_AF-A0A2R6S674-F1
#
_entry.id   AF-A0A2R6S674-F1
#
_cell.length_a   1.000
_cell.length_b   1.000
_cell.length_c   1.000
_cell.angle_alpha   90.00
_cell.angle_beta   90.00
_cell.angle_gamma   90.00
#
_symmetry.space_group_name_H-M   'P 1'
#
loop_
_entity.id
_entity.type
_entity.pdbx_description
1 polymer ?
#
loop_
_entity_poly.entity_id
_entity_poly.type
_entity_poly.pdbx_seq_one_letter_code
_entity_poly.pdbx_strand_id
1 'polypeptide(L)'
;MLARQLVSRAARPFARLASSSSVAVPPTNPPPAKAAPQSPNYPTTWSTTQAPRPHGQSGPRFEQTAMELQPNPLSAMDMIANEPIRVVHGRKAVCDGGTLLYIPKPVTDRS
;
A
#
# COMPACT_ATOMS: atom_id res chain seq x y z
N MET A 1 86.33 -1.49 4.79
CA MET A 1 85.24 -1.96 3.91
C MET A 1 83.93 -1.83 4.71
N LEU A 2 83.22 -0.70 4.55
CA LEU A 2 81.91 -0.57 3.85
C LEU A 2 80.79 -1.41 4.52
N ALA A 3 79.60 -0.90 4.84
CA ALA A 3 78.97 0.38 4.58
C ALA A 3 77.77 0.54 5.54
N ARG A 4 77.45 1.78 5.94
CA ARG A 4 76.19 2.11 6.62
C ARG A 4 75.08 2.16 5.57
N GLN A 5 74.05 1.33 5.71
CA GLN A 5 72.85 1.39 4.88
C GLN A 5 71.90 2.45 5.45
N LEU A 6 71.74 3.57 4.72
CA LEU A 6 70.67 4.53 4.94
C LEU A 6 69.43 4.04 4.20
N VAL A 7 68.43 3.55 4.93
CA VAL A 7 67.10 3.28 4.36
C VAL A 7 66.34 4.61 4.31
N SER A 8 66.36 5.26 3.15
CA SER A 8 65.50 6.40 2.87
C SER A 8 64.05 5.92 2.84
N ARG A 9 63.31 6.18 3.92
CA ARG A 9 61.85 6.01 3.98
C ARG A 9 61.23 7.06 3.05
N ALA A 10 60.97 6.68 1.80
CA ALA A 10 60.18 7.49 0.88
C ALA A 10 58.75 7.58 1.42
N ALA A 11 58.41 8.71 2.03
CA ALA A 11 57.03 9.04 2.37
C ALA A 11 56.27 9.29 1.05
N ARG A 12 55.53 8.28 0.58
CA ARG A 12 54.57 8.47 -0.50
C ARG A 12 53.43 9.33 0.04
N PRO A 13 53.19 10.55 -0.46
CA PRO A 13 52.00 11.27 -0.07
C PRO A 13 50.79 10.49 -0.60
N PHE A 14 49.90 10.11 0.31
CA PHE A 14 48.56 9.68 -0.09
C PHE A 14 47.87 10.88 -0.74
N ALA A 15 47.93 10.97 -2.06
CA ALA A 15 47.10 11.91 -2.81
C ALA A 15 45.64 11.53 -2.55
N ARG A 16 44.90 12.41 -1.87
CA ARG A 16 43.45 12.29 -1.77
C ARG A 16 42.89 12.44 -3.17
N LEU A 17 42.40 11.35 -3.77
CA LEU A 17 41.58 11.45 -4.96
C LEU A 17 40.38 12.33 -4.60
N ALA A 18 40.18 13.40 -5.37
CA ALA A 18 39.01 14.26 -5.24
C ALA A 18 37.77 13.39 -5.48
N SER A 19 37.01 13.15 -4.41
CA SER A 19 35.69 12.56 -4.51
C SER A 19 34.84 13.55 -5.30
N SER A 20 34.55 13.23 -6.56
CA SER A 20 33.56 13.97 -7.33
C SER A 20 32.23 13.76 -6.62
N SER A 21 31.82 14.74 -5.81
CA SER A 21 30.46 14.83 -5.29
C SER A 21 29.54 14.95 -6.49
N SER A 22 29.01 13.83 -6.97
CA SER A 22 27.86 13.84 -7.86
C SER A 22 26.79 14.62 -7.10
N VAL A 23 26.48 15.82 -7.56
CA VAL A 23 25.33 16.57 -7.07
C VAL A 23 24.16 15.61 -7.19
N ALA A 24 23.64 15.15 -6.05
CA ALA A 24 22.43 14.37 -6.04
C ALA A 24 21.38 15.25 -6.71
N VAL A 25 20.96 14.86 -7.92
CA VAL A 25 19.81 15.48 -8.58
C VAL A 25 18.68 15.41 -7.53
N PRO A 26 18.11 16.55 -7.11
CA PRO A 26 16.97 16.51 -6.21
C PRO A 26 15.93 15.58 -6.86
N PRO A 27 15.35 14.62 -6.12
CA PRO A 27 14.33 13.75 -6.70
C PRO A 27 13.26 14.67 -7.28
N THR A 28 13.18 14.69 -8.61
CA THR A 28 12.08 15.33 -9.31
C THR A 28 10.90 14.46 -8.98
N ASN A 29 10.19 14.78 -7.90
CA ASN A 29 8.94 14.08 -7.57
C ASN A 29 8.07 14.20 -8.82
N PRO A 30 7.81 13.10 -9.55
CA PRO A 30 6.89 13.17 -10.66
C PRO A 30 5.55 13.69 -10.13
N PRO A 31 4.78 14.41 -10.95
CA PRO A 31 3.48 14.95 -10.52
C PRO A 31 2.67 13.83 -9.86
N PRO A 32 1.90 14.14 -8.79
CA PRO A 32 1.21 13.14 -8.00
C PRO A 32 0.41 12.26 -8.94
N ALA A 33 0.79 10.98 -9.02
CA ALA A 33 0.08 10.02 -9.84
C ALA A 33 -1.41 10.07 -9.45
N LYS A 34 -2.29 10.12 -10.45
CA LYS A 34 -3.74 10.17 -10.21
C LYS A 34 -4.11 9.10 -9.19
N ALA A 35 -4.83 9.50 -8.14
CA ALA A 35 -5.29 8.58 -7.11
C ALA A 35 -6.09 7.44 -7.78
N ALA A 36 -5.64 6.20 -7.59
CA ALA A 36 -6.37 5.04 -8.04
C ALA A 36 -7.70 4.93 -7.29
N PRO A 37 -8.77 4.44 -7.92
CA PRO A 37 -10.05 4.25 -7.24
C PRO A 37 -9.90 3.28 -6.05
N GLN A 38 -10.74 3.46 -5.03
CA GLN A 38 -10.70 2.62 -3.83
C GLN A 38 -10.94 1.14 -4.13
N SER A 39 -11.81 0.85 -5.09
CA SER A 39 -12.14 -0.48 -5.62
C SER A 39 -12.56 -0.35 -7.09
N PRO A 40 -12.47 -1.39 -7.94
CA PRO A 40 -12.82 -1.30 -9.35
C PRO A 40 -14.28 -0.88 -9.63
N ASN A 41 -15.21 -1.26 -8.75
CA ASN A 41 -16.65 -0.97 -8.88
C ASN A 41 -17.15 0.11 -7.90
N TYR A 42 -16.30 0.59 -6.99
CA TYR A 42 -16.67 1.63 -6.03
C TYR A 42 -15.46 2.56 -5.78
N PRO A 43 -15.44 3.77 -6.38
CA PRO A 43 -14.22 4.58 -6.44
C PRO A 43 -13.90 5.33 -5.13
N THR A 44 -14.89 5.61 -4.30
CA THR A 44 -14.77 6.43 -3.09
C THR A 44 -14.61 5.59 -1.82
N THR A 45 -14.23 6.21 -0.72
CA THR A 45 -14.30 5.57 0.62
C THR A 45 -15.75 5.48 1.10
N TRP A 46 -16.03 4.51 1.96
CA TRP A 46 -17.38 4.22 2.48
C TRP A 46 -17.43 4.19 4.03
N SER A 47 -16.37 4.66 4.68
CA SER A 47 -16.33 4.88 6.13
C SER A 47 -15.47 6.10 6.45
N THR A 48 -15.83 6.84 7.49
CA THR A 48 -15.15 8.05 7.94
C THR A 48 -13.68 7.82 8.28
N THR A 49 -13.34 6.64 8.79
CA THR A 49 -11.98 6.28 9.21
C THR A 49 -11.19 5.55 8.13
N GLN A 50 -11.80 5.28 6.97
CA GLN A 50 -11.15 4.56 5.89
C GLN A 50 -10.16 5.46 5.15
N ALA A 51 -8.91 5.01 5.07
CA ALA A 51 -7.91 5.69 4.25
C ALA A 51 -8.19 5.45 2.75
N PRO A 52 -7.96 6.47 1.90
CA PRO A 52 -7.99 6.28 0.46
C PRO A 52 -6.84 5.37 0.00
N ARG A 53 -7.01 4.72 -1.15
CA ARG A 53 -6.02 3.80 -1.71
C ARG A 53 -4.67 4.50 -1.90
N PRO A 54 -3.57 3.90 -1.41
CA PRO A 54 -2.24 4.45 -1.63
C PRO A 54 -1.87 4.42 -3.11
N HIS A 55 -1.12 5.43 -3.55
CA HIS A 55 -0.48 5.46 -4.86
C HIS A 55 1.00 5.08 -4.72
N GLY A 56 1.68 4.78 -5.82
CA GLY A 56 3.05 4.25 -5.80
C GLY A 56 4.09 5.11 -5.06
N GLN A 57 3.81 6.39 -4.78
CA GLN A 57 4.74 7.31 -4.10
C GLN A 57 4.25 7.71 -2.71
N SER A 58 3.21 7.06 -2.17
CA SER A 58 2.69 7.39 -0.83
C SER A 58 3.64 7.02 0.31
N GLY A 59 4.72 6.28 0.03
CA GLY A 59 5.80 6.02 0.99
C GLY A 59 6.86 5.05 0.47
N PRO A 60 7.98 4.88 1.19
CA PRO A 60 9.17 4.15 0.71
C PRO A 60 8.91 2.70 0.29
N ARG A 61 7.87 2.06 0.84
CA ARG A 61 7.48 0.70 0.49
C ARG A 61 6.79 0.59 -0.88
N PHE A 62 6.25 1.69 -1.39
CA PHE A 62 5.46 1.70 -2.63
C PHE A 62 6.27 2.15 -3.85
N GLU A 63 7.41 2.82 -3.67
CA GLU A 63 8.17 3.47 -4.76
C GLU A 63 8.64 2.51 -5.86
N GLN A 64 8.94 1.26 -5.51
CA GLN A 64 9.37 0.21 -6.43
C GLN A 64 8.33 -0.91 -6.55
N THR A 65 7.11 -0.67 -6.09
CA THR A 65 6.03 -1.65 -6.12
C THR A 65 5.17 -1.44 -7.37
N ALA A 66 4.97 -2.49 -8.17
CA ALA A 66 4.00 -2.48 -9.26
C ALA A 66 2.57 -2.43 -8.69
N MET A 67 1.99 -1.24 -8.62
CA MET A 67 0.68 -0.99 -7.99
C MET A 67 -0.51 -1.68 -8.67
N GLU A 68 -0.37 -2.01 -9.96
CA GLU A 68 -1.40 -2.70 -10.77
C GLU A 68 -1.57 -4.16 -10.36
N LEU A 69 -0.52 -4.78 -9.83
CA LEU A 69 -0.53 -6.17 -9.38
C LEU A 69 -0.89 -6.30 -7.89
N GLN A 70 -1.02 -5.16 -7.18
CA GLN A 70 -1.41 -5.17 -5.79
C GLN A 70 -2.91 -5.49 -5.67
N PRO A 71 -3.33 -6.26 -4.65
CA PRO A 71 -4.73 -6.63 -4.45
C PRO A 71 -5.67 -5.43 -4.55
N ASN A 72 -6.71 -5.59 -5.37
CA ASN A 72 -7.77 -4.61 -5.56
C ASN A 72 -9.13 -5.31 -5.73
N PRO A 73 -9.69 -5.89 -4.65
CA PRO A 73 -10.93 -6.63 -4.73
C PRO A 73 -12.13 -5.71 -5.03
N LEU A 74 -13.21 -6.31 -5.53
CA LEU A 74 -14.49 -5.64 -5.70
C LEU A 74 -15.07 -5.25 -4.34
N SER A 75 -15.70 -4.09 -4.29
CA SER A 75 -16.40 -3.57 -3.11
C SER A 75 -17.71 -4.30 -2.94
N ALA A 76 -17.92 -4.84 -1.74
CA ALA A 76 -19.18 -5.48 -1.35
C ALA A 76 -20.34 -4.46 -1.30
N MET A 77 -20.06 -3.16 -1.10
CA MET A 77 -21.09 -2.13 -1.01
C MET A 77 -21.88 -1.98 -2.31
N ASP A 78 -21.16 -1.96 -3.44
CA ASP A 78 -21.81 -1.91 -4.75
C ASP A 78 -22.47 -3.27 -5.09
N MET A 79 -21.86 -4.38 -4.71
CA MET A 79 -22.47 -5.70 -4.93
C MET A 79 -23.79 -5.87 -4.18
N ILE A 80 -23.88 -5.44 -2.91
CA ILE A 80 -25.12 -5.55 -2.13
C ILE A 80 -26.18 -4.54 -2.59
N ALA A 81 -25.77 -3.38 -3.11
CA ALA A 81 -26.70 -2.42 -3.70
C ALA A 81 -27.42 -2.98 -4.95
N ASN A 82 -26.80 -3.95 -5.63
CA ASN A 82 -27.41 -4.67 -6.73
C ASN A 82 -28.32 -5.84 -6.29
N GLU A 83 -28.36 -6.22 -5.00
CA GLU A 83 -29.27 -7.26 -4.52
C GLU A 83 -30.72 -6.75 -4.49
N PRO A 84 -31.69 -7.51 -5.04
CA PRO A 84 -33.09 -7.14 -4.96
C PRO A 84 -33.63 -7.26 -3.52
N ILE A 85 -34.53 -6.33 -3.18
CA ILE A 85 -35.29 -6.38 -1.92
C ILE A 85 -36.23 -7.58 -1.94
N ARG A 86 -36.14 -8.44 -0.92
CA ARG A 86 -37.02 -9.60 -0.75
C ARG A 86 -38.23 -9.22 0.09
N VAL A 87 -39.42 -9.31 -0.48
CA VAL A 87 -40.68 -8.99 0.19
C VAL A 87 -41.22 -10.24 0.89
N VAL A 88 -41.68 -10.10 2.14
CA VAL A 88 -42.29 -11.19 2.92
C VAL A 88 -43.75 -10.85 3.25
N HIS A 89 -44.62 -11.86 3.31
CA HIS A 89 -46.05 -11.71 3.58
C HIS A 89 -46.41 -11.69 5.08
N GLY A 90 -45.45 -11.42 5.95
CA GLY A 90 -45.63 -11.38 7.41
C GLY A 90 -45.04 -10.14 8.04
N ARG A 91 -45.34 -9.89 9.32
CA ARG A 91 -44.80 -8.74 10.06
C ARG A 91 -43.31 -8.87 10.43
N LYS A 92 -42.71 -10.05 10.24
CA LYS A 92 -41.33 -10.35 10.63
C LYS A 92 -40.61 -10.99 9.44
N ALA A 93 -39.42 -10.48 9.10
CA ALA A 93 -38.48 -11.10 8.19
C ALA A 93 -37.36 -11.77 9.00
N VAL A 94 -36.93 -12.96 8.58
CA VAL A 94 -35.83 -13.70 9.22
C VAL A 94 -34.73 -13.91 8.19
N CYS A 95 -33.51 -13.49 8.52
CA CYS A 95 -32.31 -13.75 7.73
C CYS A 95 -31.41 -14.73 8.48
N ASP A 96 -31.03 -15.83 7.83
CA ASP A 96 -30.14 -16.85 8.37
C ASP A 96 -28.74 -16.83 7.76
N GLY A 97 -28.46 -15.87 6.87
CA GLY A 97 -27.17 -15.72 6.20
C GLY A 97 -26.81 -16.88 5.25
N GLY A 98 -27.77 -17.74 4.85
CA GLY A 98 -27.49 -18.92 4.03
C GLY A 98 -26.96 -20.10 4.85
N THR A 99 -27.81 -20.59 5.74
CA THR A 99 -27.93 -21.91 6.43
C THR A 99 -26.74 -22.90 6.65
N LEU A 100 -25.47 -22.62 6.31
CA LEU A 100 -24.37 -23.57 6.56
C LEU A 100 -23.05 -22.97 7.07
N LEU A 101 -22.79 -21.66 6.95
CA LEU A 101 -21.51 -21.08 7.38
C LEU A 101 -21.69 -19.83 8.24
N TYR A 102 -21.60 -20.04 9.56
CA TYR A 102 -21.13 -19.09 10.57
C TYR A 102 -21.68 -17.65 10.50
N ILE A 103 -23.01 -17.48 10.46
CA ILE A 103 -23.61 -16.21 10.94
C ILE A 103 -24.69 -16.59 11.96
N PRO A 104 -24.51 -16.24 13.26
CA PRO A 104 -25.53 -16.53 14.25
C PRO A 104 -26.81 -15.77 13.87
N LYS A 105 -27.95 -16.46 14.01
CA LYS A 105 -29.23 -15.85 13.71
C LYS A 105 -29.41 -14.59 14.57
N PRO A 106 -29.79 -13.43 13.98
CA PRO A 106 -30.11 -12.28 14.78
C PRO A 106 -31.25 -12.66 15.72
N VAL A 107 -31.02 -12.53 17.03
CA VAL A 107 -32.01 -12.83 18.08
C VAL A 107 -33.14 -11.81 17.94
N THR A 108 -34.17 -12.14 17.18
CA THR A 108 -35.41 -11.37 17.16
C THR A 108 -36.26 -11.76 18.36
N ASP A 109 -35.82 -11.26 19.51
CA ASP A 109 -36.52 -11.08 20.80
C ASP A 109 -37.24 -12.27 21.47
N ARG A 110 -37.03 -12.36 22.78
CA ARG A 110 -37.85 -13.15 23.71
C ARG A 110 -39.25 -12.54 23.73
N SER A 111 -40.24 -13.35 23.39
CA SER A 111 -41.63 -13.18 23.83
C SER A 111 -42.07 -14.45 24.51
#